data_AF-A0A815YNL3-F1
#
_entry.id   AF-A0A815YNL3-F1
#
_cell.length_a   1.000
_cell.length_b   1.000
_cell.length_c   1.000
_cell.angle_alpha   90.00
_cell.angle_beta   90.00
_cell.angle_gamma   90.00
#
_symmetry.space_group_name_H-M   'P 1'
#
loop_
_entity.id
_entity.type
_entity.pdbx_description
1 polymer ?
#
loop_
_entity_poly.entity_id
_entity_poly.type
_entity_poly.pdbx_seq_one_letter_code
_entity_poly.pdbx_strand_id
1 'polypeptide(L)'
;MMLFSGFLINIASIVNFLRWIQWISVFRYASNVLAINEFRNLTLCSPFDIDVCSMKGEDILSHRHISYATNWDIWKNILALSLISLIFFIMAYIQLLRIKKFK
;
A
#
# COMPACT_ATOMS: atom_id res chain seq x y z
N MET A 1 9.38 5.81 3.82
CA MET A 1 8.26 5.33 3.00
C MET A 1 6.93 5.22 3.78
N MET A 2 6.95 4.83 5.07
CA MET A 2 5.74 4.64 5.88
C MET A 2 4.85 5.88 6.05
N LEU A 3 5.44 7.09 6.13
CA LEU A 3 4.70 8.35 6.29
C LEU A 3 3.71 8.62 5.13
N PHE A 4 4.11 8.27 3.90
CA PHE A 4 3.34 8.55 2.67
C PHE A 4 2.42 7.38 2.27
N SER A 5 2.18 6.45 3.19
CA SER A 5 1.37 5.26 2.94
C SER A 5 -0.13 5.52 2.89
N GLY A 6 -0.59 6.65 3.43
CA GLY A 6 -2.01 6.91 3.65
C GLY A 6 -2.56 6.37 4.96
N PHE A 7 -1.76 5.60 5.72
CA PHE A 7 -2.16 5.06 7.03
C PHE A 7 -2.04 6.10 8.15
N LEU A 8 -0.90 6.80 8.24
CA LEU A 8 -0.63 7.76 9.31
C LEU A 8 -1.12 9.18 8.99
N ILE A 9 -1.07 9.55 7.71
CA ILE A 9 -1.44 10.89 7.24
C ILE A 9 -2.39 10.71 6.06
N ASN A 10 -3.49 11.44 6.08
CA ASN A 10 -4.39 11.49 4.94
C ASN A 10 -3.67 12.14 3.75
N ILE A 11 -3.57 11.40 2.65
CA ILE A 11 -2.91 11.81 1.40
C ILE A 11 -3.52 13.10 0.83
N ALA A 12 -4.84 13.30 1.01
CA ALA A 12 -5.53 14.49 0.54
C ALA A 12 -5.04 15.77 1.24
N SER A 13 -4.56 15.65 2.47
CA SER A 13 -4.05 16.77 3.29
C SER A 13 -2.58 17.11 3.00
N ILE A 14 -1.88 16.32 2.20
CA ILE A 14 -0.48 16.58 1.83
C ILE A 14 -0.42 17.64 0.74
N VAL A 15 0.53 18.57 0.87
CA VAL A 15 0.86 19.61 -0.12
C VAL A 15 0.98 18.99 -1.51
N ASN A 16 0.30 19.56 -2.51
CA ASN A 16 0.24 19.02 -3.88
C ASN A 16 1.63 18.65 -4.44
N PHE A 17 2.64 19.47 -4.15
CA PHE A 17 4.01 19.24 -4.61
C PHE A 17 4.64 17.96 -4.04
N LEU A 18 4.35 17.54 -2.81
CA LEU A 18 4.91 16.32 -2.23
C LEU A 18 4.05 15.07 -2.50
N ARG A 19 2.86 15.26 -3.06
CA ARG A 19 1.87 14.18 -3.25
C ARG A 19 2.36 13.09 -4.21
N TRP A 20 3.27 13.35 -5.14
CA TRP A 20 3.79 12.34 -6.07
C TRP A 20 4.67 11.28 -5.38
N ILE A 21 5.29 11.60 -4.23
CA ILE A 21 6.18 10.67 -3.49
C ILE A 21 5.42 9.40 -3.06
N GLN A 22 4.11 9.49 -2.86
CA GLN A 22 3.27 8.33 -2.53
C GLN A 22 3.37 7.20 -3.58
N TRP A 23 3.64 7.52 -4.85
CA TRP A 23 3.69 6.55 -5.95
C TRP A 23 4.99 5.73 -5.96
N ILE A 24 6.04 6.21 -5.27
CA ILE A 24 7.34 5.53 -5.12
C ILE A 24 7.36 4.69 -3.82
N SER A 25 6.42 4.93 -2.91
CA SER A 25 6.41 4.28 -1.60
C SER A 25 6.00 2.81 -1.70
N VAL A 26 6.96 1.90 -1.54
CA VAL A 26 6.74 0.45 -1.38
C VAL A 26 5.72 0.16 -0.28
N PHE A 27 5.80 0.89 0.84
CA PHE A 27 4.91 0.69 1.98
C PHE A 27 3.45 0.99 1.62
N ARG A 28 3.17 1.97 0.76
CA ARG A 28 1.79 2.28 0.32
C ARG A 28 1.15 1.06 -0.35
N TYR A 29 1.83 0.49 -1.34
CA TYR A 29 1.30 -0.65 -2.10
C TYR A 29 1.17 -1.89 -1.21
N ALA A 30 2.14 -2.14 -0.33
CA ALA A 30 2.07 -3.26 0.62
C ALA A 30 0.91 -3.10 1.61
N SER A 31 0.76 -1.94 2.24
CA SER A 31 -0.35 -1.67 3.16
C SER A 31 -1.72 -1.77 2.49
N ASN A 32 -1.83 -1.34 1.22
CA ASN A 32 -3.08 -1.50 0.47
C ASN A 32 -3.42 -2.97 0.22
N VAL A 33 -2.45 -3.80 -0.17
CA VAL A 33 -2.67 -5.24 -0.37
C VAL A 33 -3.10 -5.91 0.94
N LEU A 34 -2.40 -5.62 2.04
CA LEU A 34 -2.76 -6.17 3.36
C LEU A 34 -4.15 -5.69 3.80
N ALA A 35 -4.46 -4.41 3.65
CA ALA A 35 -5.77 -3.88 4.03
C ALA A 35 -6.90 -4.54 3.23
N ILE A 36 -6.74 -4.72 1.92
CA ILE A 36 -7.74 -5.42 1.11
C ILE A 36 -7.86 -6.89 1.54
N ASN A 37 -6.75 -7.55 1.86
CA ASN A 37 -6.77 -8.96 2.27
C ASN A 37 -7.45 -9.17 3.64
N GLU A 38 -7.27 -8.24 4.57
CA GLU A 38 -7.83 -8.34 5.93
C GLU A 38 -9.28 -7.85 6.01
N PHE A 39 -9.61 -6.71 5.39
CA PHE A 39 -10.90 -6.05 5.58
C PHE A 39 -11.97 -6.49 4.58
N ARG A 40 -11.62 -7.22 3.52
CA ARG A 40 -12.61 -7.71 2.54
C ARG A 40 -13.50 -8.78 3.20
N ASN A 41 -14.81 -8.57 3.13
CA ASN A 41 -15.85 -9.39 3.76
C ASN A 41 -15.75 -9.45 5.30
N LEU A 42 -15.03 -8.52 5.93
CA LEU A 42 -14.97 -8.46 7.39
C LEU A 42 -16.16 -7.66 7.93
N THR A 43 -16.81 -8.17 8.97
CA THR A 43 -17.80 -7.42 9.74
C THR A 43 -17.24 -7.16 11.14
N LEU A 44 -17.26 -5.90 11.55
CA LEU A 44 -16.75 -5.45 12.83
C LEU A 44 -17.94 -5.10 13.73
N CYS A 45 -17.92 -5.62 14.95
CA CYS A 45 -18.94 -5.38 15.95
C CYS A 45 -18.42 -4.39 16.99
N SER A 46 -19.32 -3.54 17.51
CA SER A 46 -18.96 -2.57 18.54
C SER A 46 -18.58 -3.29 19.83
N PRO A 47 -17.50 -2.90 20.53
CA PRO A 47 -17.17 -3.48 21.83
C PRO A 47 -18.18 -3.08 22.92
N PHE A 48 -19.05 -2.10 22.67
CA PHE A 48 -20.03 -1.59 23.63
C PHE A 48 -21.45 -2.18 23.44
N ASP A 49 -21.73 -2.78 22.28
CA ASP A 49 -23.01 -3.45 21.98
C ASP A 49 -22.74 -4.62 21.01
N ILE A 50 -22.77 -5.83 21.56
CA ILE A 50 -22.41 -7.08 20.87
C ILE A 50 -23.45 -7.42 19.77
N ASP A 51 -24.68 -6.94 19.92
CA ASP A 51 -25.79 -7.19 18.98
C ASP A 51 -25.79 -6.26 17.76
N VAL A 52 -24.94 -5.22 17.74
CA VAL A 52 -24.88 -4.23 16.65
C VAL A 52 -23.58 -4.37 15.86
N CYS A 53 -23.54 -5.35 14.96
CA CYS A 53 -22.46 -5.49 13.97
C CYS A 53 -22.75 -4.60 12.74
N SER A 54 -22.62 -3.28 12.90
CA SER A 54 -22.96 -2.31 11.85
C SER A 54 -21.78 -1.87 10.97
N MET A 55 -20.52 -2.09 11.38
CA MET A 55 -19.38 -1.64 10.57
C MET A 55 -18.87 -2.74 9.66
N LYS A 56 -18.87 -2.47 8.35
CA LYS A 56 -18.27 -3.35 7.36
C LYS A 56 -16.82 -2.94 7.10
N GLY A 57 -15.94 -3.92 6.87
CA GLY A 57 -14.55 -3.66 6.49
C GLY A 57 -14.44 -2.91 5.17
N GLU A 58 -15.43 -3.04 4.29
CA GLU A 58 -15.57 -2.26 3.06
C GLU A 58 -15.73 -0.75 3.34
N ASP A 59 -16.37 -0.36 4.44
CA ASP A 59 -16.52 1.05 4.82
C ASP A 59 -15.16 1.65 5.20
N ILE A 60 -14.29 0.86 5.83
CA ILE A 60 -12.91 1.26 6.16
C ILE A 60 -12.07 1.42 4.89
N LEU A 61 -12.21 0.48 3.95
CA LEU A 61 -11.49 0.51 2.67
C LEU A 61 -11.93 1.70 1.80
N SER A 62 -13.23 2.00 1.76
CA SER A 62 -13.77 3.14 1.03
C SER A 62 -13.34 4.48 1.63
N HIS A 63 -13.32 4.60 2.96
CA HIS A 63 -12.81 5.78 3.66
C HIS A 63 -11.32 6.06 3.35
N ARG A 64 -10.52 5.02 3.15
CA ARG A 64 -9.11 5.13 2.78
C ARG A 64 -8.85 5.34 1.28
N HIS A 65 -9.91 5.48 0.47
CA HIS A 65 -9.82 5.59 -0.99
C HIS A 65 -9.01 4.46 -1.65
N ILE A 66 -9.10 3.24 -1.09
CA ILE A 66 -8.47 2.06 -1.67
C ILE A 66 -9.50 1.41 -2.60
N SER A 67 -9.14 1.11 -3.84
CA SER A 67 -10.01 0.33 -4.73
C SER A 67 -9.96 -1.15 -4.33
N TYR A 68 -11.11 -1.74 -4.02
CA TYR A 68 -11.24 -3.14 -3.58
C TYR A 68 -12.31 -3.93 -4.34
N ALA A 69 -12.95 -3.32 -5.34
CA ALA A 69 -14.13 -3.87 -6.01
C ALA A 69 -13.79 -5.12 -6.85
N THR A 70 -12.58 -5.19 -7.41
CA THR A 70 -12.17 -6.30 -8.28
C THR A 70 -10.88 -6.92 -7.78
N ASN A 71 -10.69 -8.23 -7.99
CA ASN A 71 -9.42 -8.91 -7.72
C ASN A 71 -8.22 -8.24 -8.43
N TRP A 72 -8.48 -7.57 -9.56
CA TRP A 72 -7.50 -6.79 -10.29
C TRP A 72 -6.88 -5.64 -9.48
N ASP A 73 -7.60 -5.04 -8.53
CA ASP A 73 -7.08 -3.93 -7.74
C ASP A 73 -5.97 -4.38 -6.78
N ILE A 74 -6.06 -5.61 -6.26
CA ILE A 74 -4.98 -6.23 -5.49
C ILE A 74 -3.77 -6.46 -6.41
N TRP A 75 -3.99 -7.05 -7.59
CA TRP A 75 -2.94 -7.35 -8.55
C TRP A 75 -2.18 -6.11 -9.03
N LYS A 76 -2.85 -4.96 -9.21
CA LYS A 76 -2.17 -3.69 -9.53
C LYS A 76 -1.12 -3.31 -8.48
N ASN A 77 -1.45 -3.44 -7.20
CA ASN A 77 -0.52 -3.12 -6.11
C ASN A 77 0.65 -4.13 -6.06
N ILE A 78 0.38 -5.42 -6.26
CA ILE A 78 1.41 -6.48 -6.34
C ILE A 78 2.35 -6.24 -7.53
N LEU A 79 1.81 -5.90 -8.71
CA LEU A 79 2.61 -5.59 -9.90
C LEU A 79 3.50 -4.36 -9.67
N ALA A 80 2.98 -3.31 -9.01
CA ALA A 80 3.77 -2.14 -8.66
C ALA A 80 4.94 -2.49 -7.72
N LEU A 81 4.70 -3.32 -6.70
CA LEU A 81 5.76 -3.81 -5.81
C LEU A 81 6.82 -4.62 -6.56
N SER A 82 6.39 -5.53 -7.43
CA SER A 82 7.28 -6.36 -8.24
C SER A 82 8.17 -5.49 -9.16
N LEU A 83 7.57 -4.48 -9.80
CA LEU A 83 8.29 -3.53 -10.66
C LEU A 83 9.34 -2.74 -9.87
N ILE A 84 8.99 -2.20 -8.69
CA ILE A 84 9.93 -1.45 -7.85
C ILE A 84 11.08 -2.35 -7.39
N SER A 85 10.77 -3.59 -6.99
CA SER A 85 11.78 -4.59 -6.61
C SER A 85 12.75 -4.90 -7.75
N LEU A 86 12.23 -5.13 -8.95
CA LEU A 86 13.01 -5.39 -10.15
C LEU A 86 13.92 -4.21 -10.51
N ILE A 87 13.44 -2.97 -10.39
CA ILE A 87 14.26 -1.76 -10.57
C ILE A 87 15.43 -1.73 -9.58
N PHE A 88 15.17 -2.00 -8.29
CA PHE A 88 16.24 -2.06 -7.28
C PHE A 88 17.24 -3.18 -7.54
N PHE A 89 16.79 -4.35 -7.99
CA PHE A 89 17.69 -5.44 -8.37
C PHE A 89 18.54 -5.11 -9.59
N ILE A 90 17.99 -4.47 -10.61
CA ILE A 90 18.76 -4.00 -11.78
C ILE A 90 19.81 -2.98 -11.34
N MET A 91 19.43 -2.01 -10.51
CA MET A 91 20.38 -1.02 -9.99
C MET A 91 21.49 -1.69 -9.17
N ALA A 92 21.14 -2.63 -8.28
CA ALA A 92 22.12 -3.39 -7.51
C ALA A 92 23.06 -4.19 -8.42
N TYR A 93 22.52 -4.85 -9.45
CA TYR A 93 23.31 -5.59 -10.43
C TYR A 93 24.30 -4.69 -11.18
N ILE A 94 23.86 -3.52 -11.65
CA ILE A 94 24.72 -2.53 -12.31
C ILE A 94 25.83 -2.07 -11.36
N GLN A 95 25.51 -1.79 -10.09
CA GLN A 95 26.52 -1.36 -9.11
C GLN A 95 27.55 -2.45 -8.83
N LEU A 96 27.12 -3.72 -8.77
CA LEU A 96 28.04 -4.86 -8.65
C LEU A 96 28.97 -5.00 -9.86
N LEU A 97 28.47 -4.74 -11.08
CA LEU A 97 29.30 -4.73 -12.29
C LEU A 97 30.32 -3.58 -12.29
N ARG A 98 30.00 -2.44 -11.65
CA ARG A 98 30.90 -1.27 -11.59
C ARG A 98 31.98 -1.38 -10.51
N ILE A 99 31.83 -2.28 -9.55
CA ILE A 99 32.85 -2.52 -8.53
C ILE A 99 34.10 -3.09 -9.20
N LYS A 100 35.20 -2.34 -9.14
CA LYS A 100 36.53 -2.84 -9.52
C LYS A 100 36.93 -3.88 -8.48
N LYS A 101 37.08 -5.14 -8.89
CA LYS A 101 37.78 -6.13 -8.08
C LYS A 101 39.25 -5.68 -8.01
N PHE A 102 39.70 -5.30 -6.81
CA PHE A 102 41.13 -5.15 -6.55
C PHE A 102 41.79 -6.50 -6.76
N LYS A 103 42.91 -6.50 -7.50
CA LYS A 103 43.73 -7.67 -7.76
C LYS A 103 44.79 -7.78 -6.65
#